data_AF-A0A4R7ZAL3-F1
#
_entry.id   AF-A0A4R7ZAL3-F1
#
_cell.length_a   1.000
_cell.length_b   1.000
_cell.length_c   1.000
_cell.angle_alpha   90.00
_cell.angle_beta   90.00
_cell.angle_gamma   90.00
#
_symmetry.space_group_name_H-M   'P 1'
#
loop_
_entity.id
_entity.type
_entity.pdbx_description
1 polymer ?
#
loop_
_entity_poly.entity_id
_entity_poly.type
_entity_poly.pdbx_seq_one_letter_code
_entity_poly.pdbx_strand_id
1 'polypeptide(L)'
;MPDEPRKHLTEAVGGRLVEPLTHEQRAEQERIRNLIRAVLACYNSLVSEETDPVRRTELEAQRAVQTERFRGRLTLSDAERREILDTYPDLLVRLRADLDG
;
A
#
# COMPACT_ATOMS: atom_id res chain seq x y z
N MET A 1 -4.53 -15.48 41.02
CA MET A 1 -3.88 -15.66 39.71
C MET A 1 -3.37 -14.29 39.31
N PRO A 2 -2.07 -13.99 39.42
CA PRO A 2 -1.56 -12.66 39.12
C PRO A 2 -1.46 -12.45 37.61
N ASP A 3 -1.88 -11.27 37.16
CA ASP A 3 -1.80 -10.76 35.78
C ASP A 3 -0.39 -10.90 35.21
N GLU A 4 -0.26 -11.61 34.09
CA GLU A 4 0.97 -11.62 33.29
C GLU A 4 1.12 -10.25 32.60
N PRO A 5 2.26 -9.56 32.74
CA PRO A 5 2.52 -8.34 31.99
C PRO A 5 2.75 -8.71 30.53
N ARG A 6 1.84 -8.23 29.65
CA ARG A 6 1.96 -8.32 28.19
C ARG A 6 3.35 -7.83 27.76
N LYS A 7 4.22 -8.76 27.40
CA LYS A 7 5.55 -8.49 26.83
C LYS A 7 5.37 -7.76 25.50
N HIS A 8 5.51 -6.44 25.52
CA HIS A 8 5.67 -5.65 24.30
C HIS A 8 7.06 -5.97 23.73
N LEU A 9 7.10 -6.79 22.68
CA LEU A 9 8.28 -7.02 21.87
C LEU A 9 8.64 -5.71 21.15
N THR A 10 9.48 -4.90 21.78
CA THR A 10 10.24 -3.84 21.12
C THR A 10 11.29 -4.51 20.23
N GLU A 11 10.93 -4.81 18.98
CA GLU A 11 11.89 -5.28 17.98
C GLU A 11 12.87 -4.15 17.65
N ALA A 12 14.10 -4.31 18.15
CA ALA A 12 15.20 -3.38 17.92
C ALA A 12 15.79 -3.61 16.52
N VAL A 13 15.35 -2.84 15.52
CA VAL A 13 16.13 -2.64 14.31
C VAL A 13 17.16 -1.54 14.60
N GLY A 14 18.38 -1.94 14.97
CA GLY A 14 19.53 -1.03 15.09
C GLY A 14 19.84 -0.45 16.47
N GLY A 15 19.35 -1.04 17.57
CA GLY A 15 19.72 -0.63 18.93
C GLY A 15 19.08 0.69 19.42
N ARG A 16 18.15 1.28 18.65
CA ARG A 16 17.23 2.31 19.15
C ARG A 16 15.95 1.64 19.60
N LEU A 17 15.52 1.96 20.83
CA LEU A 17 14.17 1.67 21.31
C LEU A 17 13.20 2.48 20.45
N VAL A 18 12.62 1.83 19.44
CA VAL A 18 11.47 2.37 18.72
C VAL A 18 10.25 1.95 19.52
N GLU A 19 9.44 2.94 19.94
CA GLU A 19 8.17 2.64 20.59
C GLU A 19 7.30 1.80 19.64
N PRO A 20 6.67 0.73 20.14
CA PRO A 20 5.77 -0.07 19.32
C PRO A 20 4.62 0.80 18.83
N LEU A 21 4.26 0.63 17.57
CA LEU A 21 3.16 1.38 16.95
C LEU A 21 1.85 1.23 17.74
N THR A 22 1.12 2.34 17.85
CA THR A 22 -0.23 2.34 18.42
C THR A 22 -1.16 1.47 17.57
N HIS A 23 -2.30 1.08 18.14
CA HIS A 23 -3.30 0.32 17.38
C HIS A 23 -3.79 1.09 16.15
N GLU A 24 -3.99 2.40 16.28
CA GLU A 24 -4.42 3.29 15.19
C GLU A 24 -3.36 3.36 14.08
N GLN A 25 -2.09 3.54 14.45
CA GLN A 25 -0.98 3.56 13.48
C GLN A 25 -0.87 2.23 12.72
N ARG A 26 -1.06 1.10 13.40
CA ARG A 26 -1.09 -0.22 12.76
C ARG A 26 -2.26 -0.38 11.81
N ALA A 27 -3.45 0.07 12.22
CA ALA A 27 -4.65 0.01 11.38
C ALA A 27 -4.49 0.88 10.13
N GLU A 28 -3.92 2.09 10.25
CA GLU A 28 -3.61 2.96 9.13
C GLU A 28 -2.60 2.32 8.17
N GLN A 29 -1.50 1.78 8.68
CA GLN A 29 -0.50 1.11 7.84
C GLN A 29 -1.09 -0.08 7.07
N GLU A 30 -1.94 -0.88 7.70
CA GLU A 30 -2.59 -2.00 7.04
C GLU A 30 -3.60 -1.52 5.99
N ARG A 31 -4.34 -0.44 6.25
CA ARG A 31 -5.24 0.18 5.26
C ARG A 31 -4.46 0.67 4.04
N ILE A 32 -3.36 1.38 4.23
CA ILE A 32 -2.48 1.87 3.15
C ILE A 32 -1.91 0.69 2.36
N ARG A 33 -1.40 -0.32 3.05
CA ARG A 33 -0.90 -1.55 2.41
C ARG A 33 -1.95 -2.18 1.51
N ASN A 34 -3.18 -2.30 1.99
CA ASN A 34 -4.27 -2.93 1.24
C ASN A 34 -4.71 -2.10 0.04
N LEU A 35 -4.75 -0.76 0.17
CA LEU A 35 -5.03 0.13 -0.96
C LEU A 35 -3.98 0.02 -2.07
N ILE A 36 -2.68 0.13 -1.74
CA ILE A 36 -1.61 0.03 -2.73
C ILE A 36 -1.63 -1.37 -3.38
N ARG A 37 -1.82 -2.43 -2.59
CA ARG A 37 -1.89 -3.80 -3.10
C ARG A 37 -3.05 -4.00 -4.07
N ALA A 38 -4.23 -3.45 -3.76
CA ALA A 38 -5.40 -3.54 -4.63
C ALA A 38 -5.16 -2.79 -5.96
N VAL A 39 -4.58 -1.59 -5.90
CA VAL A 39 -4.24 -0.80 -7.11
C VAL A 39 -3.24 -1.56 -7.98
N LEU A 40 -2.22 -2.15 -7.36
CA LEU A 40 -1.25 -3.01 -8.06
C LEU A 40 -1.90 -4.21 -8.74
N ALA A 41 -2.85 -4.86 -8.08
CA ALA A 41 -3.57 -6.00 -8.66
C ALA A 41 -4.38 -5.59 -9.90
N CYS A 42 -5.02 -4.42 -9.87
CA CYS A 42 -5.72 -3.90 -11.03
C CYS A 42 -4.76 -3.60 -12.19
N TYR A 43 -3.65 -2.90 -11.93
CA TYR A 43 -2.66 -2.65 -12.99
C TYR A 43 -2.04 -3.92 -13.56
N ASN A 44 -1.77 -4.95 -12.74
CA ASN A 44 -1.30 -6.23 -13.25
C ASN A 44 -2.29 -6.87 -14.23
N SER A 45 -3.58 -6.79 -13.92
CA SER A 45 -4.65 -7.37 -14.74
C SER A 45 -4.80 -6.58 -16.05
N LEU A 46 -4.86 -5.24 -15.96
CA LEU A 46 -4.93 -4.35 -17.13
C LEU A 46 -3.73 -4.56 -18.07
N VAL A 47 -2.50 -4.64 -17.55
CA VAL A 47 -1.31 -4.91 -18.38
C VAL A 47 -1.41 -6.27 -19.08
N SER A 48 -1.95 -7.28 -18.38
CA SER A 48 -2.08 -8.63 -18.92
C SER A 48 -3.12 -8.74 -20.03
N GLU A 49 -4.20 -7.96 -19.94
CA GLU A 49 -5.34 -7.99 -20.88
C GLU A 49 -5.18 -6.99 -22.03
N GLU A 50 -4.41 -5.92 -21.83
CA GLU A 50 -4.20 -4.87 -22.82
C GLU A 50 -3.51 -5.42 -24.08
N THR A 51 -4.05 -5.11 -25.26
CA THR A 51 -3.50 -5.54 -26.55
C THR A 51 -2.81 -4.40 -27.31
N ASP A 52 -3.14 -3.14 -27.01
CA ASP A 52 -2.47 -1.97 -27.56
C ASP A 52 -1.08 -1.81 -26.90
N PRO A 53 0.02 -1.89 -27.68
CA PRO A 53 1.36 -1.79 -27.13
C PRO A 53 1.67 -0.43 -26.49
N VAL A 54 1.11 0.67 -27.01
CA VAL A 54 1.35 2.02 -26.45
C VAL A 54 0.68 2.11 -25.09
N ARG A 55 -0.59 1.72 -25.01
CA ARG A 55 -1.35 1.72 -23.77
C ARG A 55 -0.76 0.77 -22.74
N ARG A 56 -0.27 -0.40 -23.17
CA ARG A 56 0.41 -1.36 -22.30
C ARG A 56 1.66 -0.76 -21.65
N THR A 57 2.49 -0.04 -22.40
CA THR A 57 3.67 0.64 -21.85
C THR A 57 3.29 1.69 -20.78
N GLU A 58 2.21 2.44 -20.99
CA GLU A 58 1.73 3.38 -19.97
C GLU A 58 1.28 2.67 -18.68
N LEU A 59 0.52 1.58 -18.82
CA LEU A 59 0.05 0.77 -17.69
C LEU A 59 1.24 0.12 -16.94
N GLU A 60 2.26 -0.33 -17.67
CA GLU A 60 3.50 -0.85 -17.08
C GLU A 60 4.27 0.22 -16.28
N ALA A 61 4.34 1.44 -16.80
CA ALA A 61 4.96 2.56 -16.08
C ALA A 61 4.20 2.87 -14.78
N GLN A 62 2.85 2.91 -14.83
CA GLN A 62 2.03 3.11 -13.64
C GLN A 62 2.22 1.96 -12.64
N ARG A 63 2.18 0.71 -13.11
CA ARG A 63 2.45 -0.47 -12.29
C ARG A 63 3.82 -0.40 -11.59
N ALA A 64 4.86 0.08 -12.28
CA ALA A 64 6.19 0.25 -11.70
C ALA A 64 6.20 1.28 -10.57
N VAL A 65 5.55 2.44 -10.76
CA VAL A 65 5.39 3.46 -9.70
C VAL A 65 4.71 2.86 -8.47
N GLN A 66 3.62 2.12 -8.67
CA GLN A 66 2.89 1.49 -7.57
C GLN A 66 3.69 0.38 -6.89
N THR A 67 4.57 -0.31 -7.62
CA THR A 67 5.45 -1.34 -7.09
C THR A 67 6.48 -0.73 -6.15
N GLU A 68 7.11 0.36 -6.55
CA GLU A 68 8.06 1.09 -5.69
C GLU A 68 7.36 1.68 -4.47
N ARG A 69 6.16 2.25 -4.64
CA ARG A 69 5.37 2.76 -3.51
C ARG A 69 4.99 1.64 -2.53
N PHE A 70 4.68 0.43 -3.00
CA PHE A 70 4.43 -0.73 -2.14
C PHE A 70 5.67 -1.19 -1.37
N ARG A 71 6.84 -1.21 -2.04
CA ARG A 71 8.13 -1.55 -1.44
C ARG A 71 8.52 -0.55 -0.35
N GLY A 72 8.36 0.75 -0.63
CA GLY A 72 8.67 1.86 0.27
C GLY A 72 7.56 2.23 1.27
N ARG A 73 6.45 1.47 1.33
CA ARG A 73 5.26 1.88 2.11
C ARG A 73 5.52 2.16 3.60
N LEU A 74 6.53 1.53 4.19
CA LEU A 74 6.90 1.69 5.61
C LEU A 74 7.64 3.00 5.89
N THR A 75 8.18 3.65 4.86
CA THR A 75 8.96 4.89 4.95
C THR A 75 8.25 6.08 4.31
N LEU A 76 6.96 5.94 3.98
CA LEU A 76 6.15 7.05 3.46
C LEU A 76 6.08 8.17 4.49
N SER A 77 6.12 9.40 4.01
CA SER A 77 5.80 10.60 4.79
C SER A 77 4.30 10.64 5.15
N ASP A 78 3.93 11.45 6.15
CA ASP A 78 2.52 11.71 6.48
C ASP A 78 1.72 12.24 5.28
N ALA A 79 2.34 13.09 4.45
CA ALA A 79 1.71 13.65 3.26
C ALA A 79 1.39 12.55 2.23
N GLU A 80 2.33 11.63 1.97
CA GLU A 80 2.11 10.52 1.05
C GLU A 80 1.10 9.51 1.60
N ARG A 81 1.12 9.25 2.91
CA ARG A 81 0.09 8.41 3.55
C ARG A 81 -1.30 9.00 3.35
N ARG A 82 -1.45 10.30 3.60
CA ARG A 82 -2.71 11.02 3.43
C ARG A 82 -3.17 11.03 1.97
N GLU A 83 -2.27 11.31 1.04
CA GLU A 83 -2.53 11.24 -0.40
C GLU A 83 -3.11 9.88 -0.79
N ILE A 84 -2.51 8.79 -0.32
CA ILE A 84 -2.99 7.43 -0.61
C ILE A 84 -4.39 7.20 -0.04
N LEU A 85 -4.60 7.56 1.23
CA LEU A 85 -5.89 7.37 1.90
C LEU A 85 -7.01 8.16 1.22
N ASP A 86 -6.71 9.36 0.72
CA ASP A 86 -7.67 10.26 0.11
C ASP A 86 -7.96 9.90 -1.35
N THR A 87 -6.95 9.44 -2.11
CA THR A 87 -7.07 9.31 -3.58
C THR A 87 -7.19 7.88 -4.10
N TYR A 88 -6.66 6.88 -3.39
CA TYR A 88 -6.63 5.50 -3.88
C TYR A 88 -8.00 4.84 -3.94
N PRO A 89 -8.97 5.14 -3.05
CA PRO A 89 -10.33 4.61 -3.20
C PRO A 89 -10.95 4.97 -4.56
N ASP A 90 -10.88 6.22 -4.99
CA ASP A 90 -11.43 6.66 -6.28
C ASP A 90 -10.61 6.15 -7.48
N LEU A 91 -9.29 6.04 -7.32
CA LEU A 91 -8.45 5.36 -8.31
C LEU A 91 -8.87 3.90 -8.49
N LEU A 92 -9.13 3.18 -7.39
CA LEU A 92 -9.58 1.78 -7.45
C LEU A 92 -10.93 1.63 -8.15
N VAL A 93 -11.87 2.54 -7.91
CA VAL A 93 -13.17 2.52 -8.61
C VAL A 93 -12.95 2.65 -10.12
N ARG A 94 -12.11 3.59 -10.56
CA ARG A 94 -11.79 3.78 -11.98
C ARG A 94 -11.09 2.58 -12.60
N LEU A 95 -10.04 2.07 -11.95
CA LEU A 95 -9.29 0.92 -12.46
C LEU A 95 -10.13 -0.36 -12.54
N ARG A 96 -11.13 -0.52 -11.67
CA ARG A 96 -12.07 -1.63 -11.73
C ARG A 96 -13.07 -1.46 -12.87
N ALA A 97 -13.60 -0.25 -13.07
CA ALA A 97 -14.45 0.04 -14.22
C ALA A 97 -13.72 -0.24 -15.54
N ASP A 98 -12.43 0.09 -15.63
CA ASP A 98 -11.59 -0.21 -16.80
C ASP A 98 -11.42 -1.73 -17.03
N LEU A 99 -11.41 -2.53 -15.97
CA LEU A 99 -11.34 -4.01 -16.05
C LEU A 99 -12.69 -4.65 -16.39
N ASP A 100 -13.79 -4.04 -15.94
CA ASP A 100 -15.13 -4.58 -16.14
C ASP A 100 -15.65 -4.32 -17.58
N GLY A 101 -15.02 -3.41 -18.34
CA GLY A 101 -15.14 -3.26 -19.81
C GLY A 101 -16.55 -3.13 -20.36
#